data_AF-A0A9Q1QVR4-F1
#
_entry.id   AF-A0A9Q1QVR4-F1
#
_cell.length_a   1.000
_cell.length_b   1.000
_cell.length_c   1.000
_cell.angle_alpha   90.00
_cell.angle_beta   90.00
_cell.angle_gamma   90.00
#
_symmetry.space_group_name_H-M   'P 1'
#
loop_
_entity.id
_entity.type
_entity.pdbx_description
1 polymer ?
#
loop_
_entity_poly.entity_id
_entity_poly.type
_entity_poly.pdbx_seq_one_letter_code
_entity_poly.pdbx_strand_id
1 'polypeptide(L)'
;MSFLFGKRKTPAELLRENKRMLDKSIREIERERQGLQTQEKKLIAEIKKSAKQGQMGAVKVMAKDLIRTRHQIEKFYKLKSQLQGVSLRIQTLKSTQAMGEAMKGVTKAMGQMNRQMNLPALQRIMQEFEMQNEKMEMVSEVMGDAIDDALEGDEEEEETEELVSQVLDEIGININNELVNAPSSAVAVPAAKNKVAQAEATDNDDGGIDSDLQARLDNLRKM
;
A
#
# COMPACT_ATOMS: atom_id res chain seq x y z
N MET A 1 -14.21 -48.68 -24.83
CA MET A 1 -14.30 -47.21 -24.86
C MET A 1 -14.04 -46.61 -23.47
N SER A 2 -12.78 -46.44 -23.04
CA SER A 2 -12.47 -45.59 -21.86
C SER A 2 -10.97 -45.28 -21.69
N PHE A 3 -10.29 -44.90 -22.79
CA PHE A 3 -8.87 -44.53 -22.76
C PHE A 3 -8.56 -43.31 -23.65
N LEU A 4 -9.55 -42.42 -23.85
CA LEU A 4 -9.48 -41.31 -24.82
C LEU A 4 -9.29 -39.91 -24.21
N PHE A 5 -9.05 -39.75 -22.91
CA PHE A 5 -8.80 -38.43 -22.32
C PHE A 5 -7.62 -38.52 -21.35
N GLY A 6 -6.68 -37.57 -21.52
CA GLY A 6 -5.33 -37.60 -20.96
C GLY A 6 -5.22 -37.98 -19.48
N LYS A 7 -4.10 -38.62 -19.13
CA LYS A 7 -3.72 -38.98 -17.76
C LYS A 7 -4.05 -37.81 -16.83
N ARG A 8 -4.90 -38.05 -15.82
CA ARG A 8 -5.14 -37.08 -14.75
C ARG A 8 -3.78 -36.76 -14.12
N LYS A 9 -3.39 -35.48 -14.13
CA LYS A 9 -2.14 -35.01 -13.54
C LYS A 9 -2.08 -35.47 -12.09
N THR A 10 -0.95 -36.02 -11.69
CA THR A 10 -0.73 -36.40 -10.29
C THR A 10 -0.73 -35.13 -9.41
N PRO A 11 -1.06 -35.23 -8.11
CA PRO A 11 -0.97 -34.09 -7.20
C PRO A 11 0.42 -33.41 -7.22
N ALA A 12 1.49 -34.21 -7.35
CA ALA A 12 2.85 -33.69 -7.49
C ALA A 12 3.09 -32.91 -8.80
N GLU A 13 2.47 -33.33 -9.91
CA GLU A 13 2.53 -32.61 -11.19
C GLU A 13 1.73 -31.31 -11.13
N LEU A 14 0.54 -31.31 -10.50
CA LEU A 14 -0.27 -30.11 -10.29
C LEU A 14 0.46 -29.09 -9.43
N LEU A 15 1.09 -29.50 -8.32
CA LEU A 15 1.88 -28.60 -7.47
C LEU A 15 3.08 -27.99 -8.22
N ARG A 16 3.74 -28.77 -9.09
CA ARG A 16 4.85 -28.27 -9.92
C ARG A 16 4.39 -27.29 -10.98
N GLU A 17 3.25 -27.55 -11.62
CA GLU A 17 2.66 -26.66 -12.62
C GLU A 17 2.18 -25.35 -11.99
N ASN A 18 1.48 -25.41 -10.85
CA ASN A 18 1.03 -24.24 -10.11
C ASN A 18 2.23 -23.39 -9.66
N LYS A 19 3.30 -24.02 -9.14
CA LYS A 19 4.53 -23.28 -8.79
C LYS A 19 5.12 -22.55 -10.00
N ARG A 20 5.19 -23.19 -11.18
CA ARG A 20 5.68 -22.55 -12.41
C ARG A 20 4.80 -21.39 -12.86
N MET A 21 3.48 -21.53 -12.75
CA MET A 21 2.52 -20.47 -13.06
C MET A 21 2.67 -19.27 -12.11
N LEU A 22 2.85 -19.52 -10.81
CA LEU A 22 3.13 -18.48 -9.83
C LEU A 22 4.46 -17.77 -10.11
N ASP A 23 5.54 -18.52 -10.35
CA ASP A 23 6.85 -17.95 -10.66
C ASP A 23 6.81 -17.08 -11.94
N LYS A 24 6.00 -17.48 -12.93
CA LYS A 24 5.75 -16.69 -14.13
C LYS A 24 5.00 -15.40 -13.80
N SER A 25 3.93 -15.49 -13.01
CA SER A 25 3.10 -14.36 -12.59
C SER A 25 3.91 -13.34 -11.77
N ILE A 26 4.80 -13.81 -10.88
CA ILE A 26 5.72 -12.95 -10.11
C ILE A 26 6.61 -12.13 -11.06
N ARG A 27 7.16 -12.74 -12.12
CA ARG A 27 8.00 -12.04 -13.10
C ARG A 27 7.21 -11.05 -13.95
N GLU A 28 5.97 -11.38 -14.30
CA GLU A 28 5.08 -10.47 -15.04
C GLU A 28 4.76 -9.23 -14.19
N ILE A 29 4.38 -9.42 -12.92
CA ILE A 29 4.19 -8.34 -11.94
C ILE A 29 5.45 -7.47 -11.80
N GLU A 30 6.63 -8.08 -11.70
CA GLU A 30 7.87 -7.31 -11.61
C GLU A 30 8.13 -6.44 -12.84
N ARG A 31 7.82 -6.94 -14.03
CA ARG A 31 7.95 -6.20 -15.29
C ARG A 31 6.95 -5.05 -15.38
N GLU A 32 5.68 -5.30 -15.04
CA GLU A 32 4.65 -4.27 -15.03
C GLU A 32 4.99 -3.16 -14.03
N ARG A 33 5.41 -3.53 -12.81
CA ARG A 33 5.88 -2.58 -11.80
C ARG A 33 7.06 -1.74 -12.29
N GLN A 34 8.07 -2.33 -12.95
CA GLN A 34 9.18 -1.58 -13.54
C GLN A 34 8.72 -0.62 -14.65
N GLY A 35 7.73 -1.03 -15.43
CA GLY A 35 7.05 -0.17 -16.41
C GLY A 35 6.41 1.05 -15.75
N LEU A 36 5.63 0.83 -14.68
CA LEU A 36 5.00 1.89 -13.90
C LEU A 36 6.02 2.83 -13.24
N GLN A 37 7.12 2.32 -12.68
CA GLN A 37 8.20 3.16 -12.14
C GLN A 37 8.86 4.05 -13.21
N THR A 38 8.91 3.58 -14.45
CA THR A 38 9.41 4.38 -15.57
C THR A 38 8.40 5.45 -15.97
N GLN A 39 7.11 5.13 -15.96
CA GLN A 39 6.03 6.08 -16.19
C GLN A 39 5.96 7.14 -15.10
N GLU A 40 6.12 6.76 -13.83
CA GLU A 40 6.20 7.66 -12.67
C GLU A 40 7.29 8.72 -12.88
N LYS A 41 8.50 8.30 -13.27
CA LYS A 41 9.61 9.23 -13.56
C LYS A 41 9.29 10.19 -14.71
N LYS A 42 8.58 9.73 -15.75
CA LYS A 42 8.15 10.58 -16.86
C LYS A 42 7.08 11.58 -16.42
N LEU A 43 6.08 11.14 -15.66
CA LEU A 43 5.04 11.99 -15.09
C LEU A 43 5.64 13.09 -14.21
N ILE A 44 6.60 12.75 -13.33
CA ILE A 44 7.31 13.74 -12.50
C ILE A 44 8.00 14.81 -13.37
N ALA A 45 8.66 14.41 -14.45
CA ALA A 45 9.32 15.34 -15.36
C ALA A 45 8.31 16.25 -16.10
N GLU A 46 7.16 15.70 -16.50
CA GLU A 46 6.08 16.43 -17.18
C GLU A 46 5.34 17.39 -16.24
N ILE A 47 5.09 16.98 -15.00
CA ILE A 47 4.54 17.81 -13.92
C ILE A 47 5.47 19.01 -13.67
N LYS A 48 6.78 18.78 -13.53
CA LYS A 48 7.77 19.86 -13.37
C LYS A 48 7.79 20.83 -14.55
N LYS A 49 7.66 20.31 -15.78
CA LYS A 49 7.63 21.13 -17.00
C LYS A 49 6.37 21.99 -17.05
N SER A 50 5.20 21.41 -16.78
CA SER A 50 3.91 22.11 -16.83
C SER A 50 3.75 23.12 -15.71
N ALA A 51 4.33 22.84 -14.54
CA ALA A 51 4.41 23.80 -13.43
C ALA A 51 5.22 25.04 -13.81
N LYS A 52 6.38 24.89 -14.44
CA LYS A 52 7.18 26.03 -14.95
C LYS A 52 6.47 26.84 -16.04
N GLN A 53 5.46 26.26 -16.68
CA GLN A 53 4.63 26.94 -17.69
C GLN A 53 3.40 27.61 -17.08
N GLY A 54 3.21 27.55 -15.75
CA GLY A 54 2.07 28.12 -15.04
C GLY A 54 0.74 27.37 -15.27
N GLN A 55 0.78 26.16 -15.84
CA GLN A 55 -0.43 25.40 -16.18
C GLN A 55 -0.95 24.60 -14.97
N MET A 56 -1.36 25.30 -13.91
CA MET A 56 -1.72 24.67 -12.63
C MET A 56 -2.89 23.68 -12.72
N GLY A 57 -3.85 23.90 -13.64
CA GLY A 57 -4.93 22.94 -13.89
C GLY A 57 -4.42 21.59 -14.41
N ALA A 58 -3.46 21.60 -15.35
CA ALA A 58 -2.83 20.39 -15.85
C ALA A 58 -1.96 19.72 -14.78
N VAL A 59 -1.22 20.51 -13.98
CA VAL A 59 -0.42 20.03 -12.86
C VAL A 59 -1.28 19.28 -11.83
N LYS A 60 -2.46 19.79 -11.46
CA LYS A 60 -3.36 19.13 -10.50
C LYS A 60 -3.84 17.77 -11.03
N VAL A 61 -4.18 17.68 -12.32
CA VAL A 61 -4.61 16.41 -12.94
C VAL A 61 -3.46 15.40 -13.00
N MET A 62 -2.29 15.82 -13.48
CA MET A 62 -1.13 14.92 -13.57
C MET A 62 -0.63 14.48 -12.19
N ALA A 63 -0.77 15.31 -11.16
CA ALA A 63 -0.42 14.93 -9.79
C ALA A 63 -1.35 13.83 -9.24
N LYS A 64 -2.66 13.87 -9.55
CA LYS A 64 -3.57 12.77 -9.23
C LYS A 64 -3.17 11.48 -9.94
N ASP A 65 -2.82 11.57 -11.22
CA ASP A 65 -2.33 10.39 -11.97
C ASP A 65 -1.01 9.84 -11.40
N LEU A 66 -0.14 10.71 -10.89
CA LEU A 66 1.09 10.32 -10.20
C LEU A 66 0.79 9.54 -8.91
N ILE A 67 -0.15 10.02 -8.09
CA ILE A 67 -0.58 9.32 -6.86
C ILE A 67 -1.14 7.94 -7.21
N ARG A 68 -2.05 7.87 -8.19
CA ARG A 68 -2.59 6.58 -8.66
C ARG A 68 -1.50 5.62 -9.13
N THR A 69 -0.51 6.15 -9.85
CA THR A 69 0.64 5.36 -10.31
C THR A 69 1.46 4.82 -9.14
N ARG A 70 1.74 5.65 -8.12
CA ARG A 70 2.46 5.25 -6.90
C ARG A 70 1.71 4.17 -6.11
N HIS A 71 0.40 4.36 -5.94
CA HIS A 71 -0.45 3.37 -5.28
C HIS A 71 -0.46 2.03 -6.03
N GLN A 72 -0.52 2.05 -7.37
CA GLN A 72 -0.38 0.82 -8.17
C GLN A 72 0.98 0.14 -8.00
N ILE A 73 2.08 0.91 -7.95
CA ILE A 73 3.42 0.38 -7.68
C ILE A 73 3.46 -0.32 -6.31
N GLU A 74 2.89 0.31 -5.28
CA GLU A 74 2.78 -0.28 -3.93
C GLU A 74 1.94 -1.56 -3.93
N LYS A 75 0.77 -1.53 -4.56
CA LYS A 75 -0.09 -2.70 -4.72
C LYS A 75 0.65 -3.86 -5.39
N PHE A 76 1.50 -3.59 -6.38
CA PHE A 76 2.34 -4.61 -7.00
C PHE A 76 3.43 -5.16 -6.06
N TYR A 77 3.98 -4.35 -5.14
CA TYR A 77 4.86 -4.87 -4.08
C TYR A 77 4.10 -5.81 -3.14
N LYS A 78 2.90 -5.41 -2.68
CA LYS A 78 2.03 -6.24 -1.82
C LYS A 78 1.68 -7.56 -2.52
N LEU A 79 1.20 -7.50 -3.77
CA LEU A 79 0.87 -8.69 -4.58
C LEU A 79 2.07 -9.61 -4.80
N LYS A 80 3.26 -9.07 -5.08
CA LYS A 80 4.48 -9.87 -5.19
C LYS A 80 4.77 -10.63 -3.89
N SER A 81 4.71 -9.94 -2.75
CA SER A 81 4.94 -10.55 -1.44
C SER A 81 3.95 -11.69 -1.16
N GLN A 82 2.67 -11.46 -1.44
CA GLN A 82 1.62 -12.47 -1.31
C GLN A 82 1.88 -13.71 -2.18
N LEU A 83 2.22 -13.52 -3.46
CA LEU A 83 2.54 -14.63 -4.37
C LEU A 83 3.81 -15.39 -3.94
N GLN A 84 4.80 -14.70 -3.40
CA GLN A 84 5.99 -15.34 -2.83
C GLN A 84 5.63 -16.19 -1.59
N GLY A 85 4.75 -15.69 -0.72
CA GLY A 85 4.20 -16.45 0.41
C GLY A 85 3.45 -17.71 -0.03
N VAL A 86 2.60 -17.60 -1.05
CA VAL A 86 1.90 -18.77 -1.63
C VAL A 86 2.88 -19.76 -2.26
N SER A 87 3.90 -19.29 -2.98
CA SER A 87 4.95 -20.14 -3.57
C SER A 87 5.72 -20.92 -2.50
N LEU A 88 6.01 -20.29 -1.35
CA LEU A 88 6.61 -20.94 -0.20
C LEU A 88 5.68 -22.01 0.40
N ARG A 89 4.40 -21.69 0.61
CA ARG A 89 3.40 -22.66 1.08
C ARG A 89 3.30 -23.88 0.15
N ILE A 90 3.28 -23.69 -1.18
CA ILE A 90 3.30 -24.78 -2.15
C ILE A 90 4.58 -25.62 -2.06
N GLN A 91 5.72 -24.98 -1.81
CA GLN A 91 6.98 -25.69 -1.60
C GLN A 91 6.93 -26.56 -0.33
N THR A 92 6.37 -26.05 0.76
CA THR A 92 6.13 -26.83 1.99
C THR A 92 5.21 -28.02 1.71
N LEU A 93 4.07 -27.80 1.06
CA LEU A 93 3.13 -28.86 0.68
C LEU A 93 3.78 -29.97 -0.16
N LYS A 94 4.65 -29.60 -1.11
CA LYS A 94 5.39 -30.56 -1.92
C LYS A 94 6.35 -31.41 -1.07
N SER A 95 7.04 -30.80 -0.11
CA SER A 95 7.93 -31.52 0.82
C SER A 95 7.14 -32.46 1.73
N THR A 96 6.01 -31.99 2.28
CA THR A 96 5.10 -32.82 3.11
C THR A 96 4.54 -33.99 2.31
N GLN A 97 4.14 -33.79 1.05
CA GLN A 97 3.69 -34.88 0.18
C GLN A 97 4.80 -35.92 -0.05
N ALA A 98 6.03 -35.48 -0.36
CA ALA A 98 7.16 -36.39 -0.56
C ALA A 98 7.50 -37.18 0.72
N MET A 99 7.42 -36.54 1.88
CA MET A 99 7.58 -37.20 3.18
C MET A 99 6.47 -38.23 3.43
N GLY A 100 5.21 -37.91 3.11
CA GLY A 100 4.09 -38.85 3.19
C GLY A 100 4.24 -40.05 2.25
N GLU A 101 4.73 -39.83 1.02
CA GLU A 101 5.04 -40.91 0.06
C GLU A 101 6.18 -41.81 0.57
N ALA A 102 7.25 -41.22 1.11
CA ALA A 102 8.36 -41.95 1.72
C ALA A 102 7.90 -42.76 2.94
N MET A 103 7.13 -42.14 3.84
CA MET A 103 6.53 -42.81 5.00
C MET A 103 5.61 -43.95 4.56
N LYS A 104 4.78 -43.78 3.54
CA LYS A 104 3.96 -44.87 2.99
C LYS A 104 4.81 -46.04 2.48
N GLY A 105 5.94 -45.76 1.83
CA GLY A 105 6.91 -46.77 1.42
C GLY A 105 7.54 -47.51 2.61
N VAL A 106 7.99 -46.76 3.62
CA VAL A 106 8.55 -47.29 4.86
C VAL A 106 7.52 -48.11 5.64
N THR A 107 6.29 -47.62 5.82
CA THR A 107 5.19 -48.36 6.47
C THR A 107 4.81 -49.61 5.69
N LYS A 108 4.89 -49.60 4.35
CA LYS A 108 4.64 -50.81 3.55
C LYS A 108 5.75 -51.84 3.73
N ALA A 109 7.01 -51.43 3.74
CA ALA A 109 8.15 -52.29 4.04
C ALA A 109 8.12 -52.80 5.49
N MET A 110 7.80 -51.92 6.44
CA MET A 110 7.59 -52.26 7.84
C MET A 110 6.36 -53.14 8.04
N GLY A 111 5.29 -53.01 7.25
CA GLY A 111 4.12 -53.91 7.31
C GLY A 111 4.45 -55.30 6.78
N GLN A 112 5.29 -55.38 5.75
CA GLN A 112 5.86 -56.65 5.26
C GLN A 112 6.81 -57.27 6.31
N MET A 113 7.57 -56.45 7.05
CA MET A 113 8.45 -56.87 8.13
C MET A 113 7.72 -57.19 9.45
N ASN A 114 6.62 -56.48 9.74
CA ASN A 114 5.77 -56.63 10.95
C ASN A 114 4.85 -57.84 10.85
N ARG A 115 4.54 -58.31 9.64
CA ARG A 115 4.05 -59.70 9.45
C ARG A 115 5.02 -60.75 10.01
N GLN A 116 6.27 -60.39 10.29
CA GLN A 116 7.25 -61.23 10.96
C GLN A 116 7.73 -60.69 12.33
N MET A 117 7.46 -59.43 12.76
CA MET A 117 7.65 -58.95 14.16
C MET A 117 7.02 -57.57 14.50
N ASN A 118 6.23 -57.53 15.59
CA ASN A 118 5.87 -56.42 16.52
C ASN A 118 5.02 -55.18 16.08
N LEU A 119 3.72 -55.23 16.44
CA LEU A 119 2.71 -54.14 16.41
C LEU A 119 3.00 -52.84 17.23
N PRO A 120 3.70 -52.85 18.38
CA PRO A 120 3.81 -51.65 19.25
C PRO A 120 4.61 -50.46 18.68
N ALA A 121 5.55 -50.70 17.77
CA ALA A 121 6.38 -49.63 17.19
C ALA A 121 5.60 -48.76 16.19
N LEU A 122 4.58 -49.33 15.52
CA LEU A 122 3.75 -48.61 14.56
C LEU A 122 2.86 -47.56 15.24
N GLN A 123 2.31 -47.87 16.41
CA GLN A 123 1.51 -46.92 17.20
C GLN A 123 2.32 -45.70 17.66
N ARG A 124 3.59 -45.89 18.05
CA ARG A 124 4.46 -44.76 18.40
C ARG A 124 4.74 -43.86 17.20
N ILE A 125 5.05 -44.42 16.03
CA ILE A 125 5.32 -43.63 14.83
C ILE A 125 4.10 -42.82 14.39
N MET A 126 2.89 -43.39 14.52
CA MET A 126 1.65 -42.64 14.23
C MET A 126 1.38 -41.53 15.25
N GLN A 127 1.58 -41.77 16.55
CA GLN A 127 1.46 -40.72 17.58
C GLN A 127 2.49 -39.60 17.39
N GLU A 128 3.72 -39.95 17.05
CA GLU A 128 4.78 -38.97 16.83
C GLU A 128 4.53 -38.16 15.55
N PHE A 129 3.93 -38.78 14.53
CA PHE A 129 3.46 -38.08 13.33
C PHE A 129 2.31 -37.13 13.64
N GLU A 130 1.30 -37.55 14.40
CA GLU A 130 0.17 -36.69 14.81
C GLU A 130 0.66 -35.46 15.57
N MET A 131 1.55 -35.64 16.55
CA MET A 131 2.14 -34.55 17.32
C MET A 131 2.98 -33.59 16.46
N GLN A 132 3.74 -34.09 15.48
CA GLN A 132 4.50 -33.23 14.56
C GLN A 132 3.59 -32.50 13.56
N ASN A 133 2.49 -33.12 13.14
CA ASN A 133 1.54 -32.53 12.22
C ASN A 133 0.72 -31.42 12.91
N GLU A 134 0.32 -31.62 14.17
CA GLU A 134 -0.33 -30.62 15.01
C GLU A 134 0.60 -29.43 15.28
N LYS A 135 1.90 -29.70 15.51
CA LYS A 135 2.92 -28.65 15.60
C LYS A 135 3.09 -27.86 14.29
N MET A 136 2.96 -28.51 13.14
CA MET A 136 3.01 -27.85 11.84
C MET A 136 1.75 -27.02 11.57
N GLU A 137 0.58 -27.49 12.01
CA GLU A 137 -0.69 -26.77 11.92
C GLU A 137 -0.65 -25.50 12.78
N MET A 138 -0.15 -25.58 14.01
CA MET A 138 0.11 -24.42 14.87
C MET A 138 1.07 -23.40 14.22
N VAL A 139 2.13 -23.86 13.54
CA VAL A 139 3.04 -22.96 12.80
C VAL A 139 2.35 -22.33 11.58
N SER A 140 1.43 -23.03 10.92
CA SER A 140 0.62 -22.47 9.84
C SER A 140 -0.40 -21.45 10.33
N GLU A 141 -1.02 -21.68 11.48
CA GLU A 141 -1.98 -20.76 12.11
C GLU A 141 -1.29 -19.46 12.53
N VAL A 142 -0.15 -19.55 13.22
CA VAL A 142 0.67 -18.37 13.57
C VAL A 142 1.17 -17.61 12.33
N MET A 143 1.44 -18.32 11.22
CA MET A 143 1.80 -17.68 9.95
C MET A 143 0.58 -17.17 9.17
N GLY A 144 -0.62 -17.66 9.47
CA GLY A 144 -1.89 -17.15 8.97
C GLY A 144 -2.22 -15.82 9.63
N ASP A 145 -2.19 -15.78 10.96
CA ASP A 145 -2.42 -14.57 11.76
C ASP A 145 -1.43 -13.46 11.41
N ALA A 146 -0.14 -13.76 11.21
CA ALA A 146 0.84 -12.75 10.80
C ALA A 146 0.62 -12.20 9.37
N ILE A 147 -0.13 -12.92 8.52
CA ILE A 147 -0.48 -12.47 7.17
C ILE A 147 -1.82 -11.72 7.19
N ASP A 148 -2.77 -12.12 8.05
CA ASP A 148 -4.05 -11.45 8.22
C ASP A 148 -3.90 -10.12 9.00
N ASP A 149 -3.02 -10.02 10.01
CA ASP A 149 -2.65 -8.74 10.67
C ASP A 149 -1.96 -7.76 9.71
N ALA A 150 -1.25 -8.28 8.70
CA ALA A 150 -0.66 -7.46 7.64
C ALA A 150 -1.70 -7.04 6.57
N LEU A 151 -2.91 -7.61 6.62
CA LEU A 151 -4.00 -7.39 5.66
C LEU A 151 -5.01 -6.36 6.14
N GLU A 152 -5.15 -6.16 7.45
CA GLU A 152 -6.21 -5.33 8.05
C GLU A 152 -5.93 -3.80 7.98
N GLY A 153 -4.80 -3.39 7.40
CA GLY A 153 -4.39 -1.99 7.27
C GLY A 153 -4.83 -1.26 5.99
N ASP A 154 -5.66 -1.86 5.14
CA ASP A 154 -6.24 -1.19 3.95
C ASP A 154 -7.42 -0.29 4.39
N GLU A 155 -7.13 0.73 5.21
CA GLU A 155 -7.94 1.95 5.18
C GLU A 155 -7.67 2.61 3.83
N GLU A 156 -8.67 2.60 2.96
CA GLU A 156 -8.69 3.34 1.71
C GLU A 156 -8.30 4.80 1.98
N GLU A 157 -7.05 5.16 1.68
CA GLU A 157 -6.64 6.56 1.63
C GLU A 157 -7.52 7.24 0.58
N GLU A 158 -8.51 8.00 1.05
CA GLU A 158 -9.28 8.91 0.20
C GLU A 158 -8.27 9.74 -0.60
N GLU A 159 -8.43 9.80 -1.93
CA GLU A 159 -7.62 10.64 -2.81
C GLU A 159 -7.87 12.13 -2.48
N THR A 160 -7.35 12.60 -1.36
CA THR A 160 -7.59 13.95 -0.85
C THR A 160 -6.76 14.97 -1.61
N GLU A 161 -7.26 16.20 -1.68
CA GLU A 161 -6.49 17.31 -2.24
C GLU A 161 -5.20 17.59 -1.44
N GLU A 162 -5.14 17.14 -0.18
CA GLU A 162 -3.97 17.21 0.68
C GLU A 162 -2.83 16.31 0.17
N LEU A 163 -3.13 15.07 -0.26
CA LEU A 163 -2.14 14.18 -0.88
C LEU A 163 -1.56 14.80 -2.17
N VAL A 164 -2.41 15.46 -2.96
CA VAL A 164 -1.96 16.18 -4.16
C VAL A 164 -1.02 17.32 -3.78
N SER A 165 -1.36 18.11 -2.76
CA SER A 165 -0.48 19.18 -2.28
C SER A 165 0.86 18.63 -1.78
N GLN A 166 0.84 17.57 -0.98
CA GLN A 166 2.03 16.93 -0.43
C GLN A 166 2.98 16.42 -1.52
N VAL A 167 2.43 15.80 -2.57
CA VAL A 167 3.24 15.32 -3.71
C VAL A 167 3.81 16.48 -4.52
N LEU A 168 3.09 17.58 -4.69
CA LEU A 168 3.61 18.77 -5.37
C LEU A 168 4.75 19.42 -4.58
N ASP A 169 4.64 19.45 -3.25
CA ASP A 169 5.69 19.93 -2.35
C ASP A 169 6.93 19.02 -2.38
N GLU A 170 6.76 17.69 -2.38
CA GLU A 170 7.85 16.72 -2.55
C GLU A 170 8.61 16.91 -3.87
N ILE A 171 7.89 17.24 -4.94
CA ILE A 171 8.46 17.49 -6.27
C ILE A 171 9.17 18.85 -6.33
N GLY A 172 8.95 19.72 -5.33
CA GLY A 172 9.52 21.06 -5.22
C GLY A 172 8.75 22.13 -6.00
N ILE A 173 7.47 21.88 -6.30
CA ILE A 173 6.57 22.84 -6.94
C ILE A 173 5.83 23.58 -5.82
N ASN A 174 6.53 24.50 -5.17
CA ASN A 174 5.89 25.40 -4.21
C ASN A 174 4.94 26.34 -4.95
N ILE A 175 3.64 26.06 -4.89
CA ILE A 175 2.56 26.93 -5.42
C ILE A 175 2.67 28.36 -4.82
N ASN A 176 3.28 28.47 -3.64
CA ASN A 176 3.41 29.73 -2.89
C ASN A 176 4.56 30.65 -3.35
N ASN A 177 5.56 30.15 -4.09
CA ASN A 177 6.73 30.98 -4.45
C ASN A 177 6.50 31.91 -5.66
N GLU A 178 5.44 31.71 -6.44
CA GLU A 178 5.07 32.62 -7.54
C GLU A 178 4.05 33.68 -7.14
N LEU A 179 3.28 33.48 -6.06
CA LEU A 179 2.39 34.53 -5.53
C LEU A 179 3.15 35.68 -4.83
N VAL A 180 4.36 35.40 -4.31
CA VAL A 180 5.22 36.41 -3.65
C VAL A 180 6.05 37.21 -4.67
N ASN A 181 6.16 36.74 -5.92
CA ASN A 181 6.93 37.39 -6.99
C ASN A 181 6.06 38.13 -8.03
N ALA A 182 4.76 38.28 -7.81
CA ALA A 182 4.00 39.29 -8.53
C ALA A 182 4.48 40.66 -8.02
N PRO A 183 5.14 41.50 -8.86
CA PRO A 183 5.51 42.84 -8.42
C PRO A 183 4.21 43.55 -8.08
N SER A 184 4.03 43.92 -6.81
CA SER A 184 3.09 44.96 -6.43
C SER A 184 3.60 46.24 -7.08
N SER A 185 3.27 46.43 -8.36
CA SER A 185 3.36 47.74 -8.99
C SER A 185 2.48 48.65 -8.13
N ALA A 186 3.17 49.43 -7.30
CA ALA A 186 2.61 50.52 -6.55
C ALA A 186 1.75 51.32 -7.53
N VAL A 187 0.44 51.19 -7.40
CA VAL A 187 -0.49 52.11 -8.04
C VAL A 187 -0.26 53.44 -7.35
N ALA A 188 0.61 54.24 -7.94
CA ALA A 188 0.77 55.64 -7.61
C ALA A 188 -0.56 56.34 -7.94
N VAL A 189 -1.39 56.52 -6.91
CA VAL A 189 -2.60 57.34 -7.02
C VAL A 189 -2.15 58.80 -7.09
N PRO A 190 -2.52 59.56 -8.12
CA PRO A 190 -2.16 60.96 -8.22
C PRO A 190 -2.96 61.78 -7.21
N ALA A 191 -2.26 62.73 -6.58
CA ALA A 191 -2.82 63.68 -5.64
C ALA A 191 -3.91 64.56 -6.29
N ALA A 192 -5.09 64.60 -5.69
CA ALA A 192 -6.04 65.67 -5.85
C ALA A 192 -6.65 66.05 -4.49
N LYS A 193 -6.46 67.34 -4.15
CA LYS A 193 -6.87 68.02 -2.93
C LYS A 193 -8.37 67.92 -2.69
N ASN A 194 -8.78 67.61 -1.46
CA ASN A 194 -9.71 68.50 -0.75
C ASN A 194 -9.59 68.36 0.78
N LYS A 195 -9.41 69.52 1.42
CA LYS A 195 -9.43 69.74 2.87
C LYS A 195 -10.80 69.38 3.44
N VAL A 196 -10.83 68.65 4.56
CA VAL A 196 -11.49 69.11 5.80
C VAL A 196 -10.66 68.59 6.97
N ALA A 197 -10.35 69.48 7.91
CA ALA A 197 -9.57 69.24 9.11
C ALA A 197 -10.45 68.66 10.23
N GLN A 198 -9.91 67.75 11.05
CA GLN A 198 -10.20 67.77 12.48
C GLN A 198 -9.09 67.10 13.31
N ALA A 199 -8.44 67.96 14.10
CA ALA A 199 -7.77 67.80 15.40
C ALA A 199 -6.88 66.57 15.70
N GLU A 200 -5.63 66.91 16.01
CA GLU A 200 -4.68 66.13 16.81
C GLU A 200 -5.22 65.83 18.21
N ALA A 201 -4.97 64.60 18.69
CA ALA A 201 -4.60 64.35 20.08
C ALA A 201 -3.78 63.06 20.14
N THR A 202 -2.49 63.21 20.36
CA THR A 202 -1.63 62.21 20.98
C THR A 202 -2.08 62.03 22.43
N ASP A 203 -2.51 60.84 22.84
CA ASP A 203 -2.07 60.28 24.12
C ASP A 203 -2.28 58.76 24.18
N ASN A 204 -1.37 58.09 24.87
CA ASN A 204 -1.44 56.68 25.19
C ASN A 204 -2.57 56.44 26.20
N ASP A 205 -3.50 55.51 25.95
CA ASP A 205 -4.02 54.66 27.03
C ASP A 205 -4.72 53.39 26.51
N ASP A 206 -4.47 52.31 27.23
CA ASP A 206 -4.87 50.93 27.05
C ASP A 206 -6.37 50.75 27.35
N GLY A 207 -7.26 50.90 26.35
CA GLY A 207 -8.70 50.75 26.59
C GLY A 207 -9.63 50.56 25.38
N GLY A 208 -9.09 50.46 24.16
CA GLY A 208 -9.90 50.42 22.92
C GLY A 208 -10.47 49.05 22.53
N ILE A 209 -9.94 47.96 23.08
CA ILE A 209 -10.34 46.59 22.68
C ILE A 209 -11.56 46.11 23.48
N ASP A 210 -11.68 46.52 24.74
CA ASP A 210 -12.78 46.10 25.62
C ASP A 210 -14.13 46.72 25.22
N SER A 211 -14.15 47.95 24.70
CA SER A 211 -15.40 48.60 24.28
C SER A 211 -16.02 47.93 23.05
N ASP A 212 -15.20 47.51 22.08
CA ASP A 212 -15.63 46.79 20.88
C ASP A 212 -16.05 45.34 21.18
N LEU A 213 -15.42 44.70 22.17
CA LEU A 213 -15.83 43.37 22.66
C LEU A 213 -17.13 43.42 23.46
N GLN A 214 -17.34 44.45 24.29
CA GLN A 214 -18.59 44.67 25.03
C GLN A 214 -19.77 44.88 24.07
N ALA A 215 -19.57 45.68 23.01
CA ALA A 215 -20.59 45.93 22.00
C ALA A 215 -20.97 44.66 21.20
N ARG A 216 -20.02 43.74 20.98
CA ARG A 216 -20.27 42.43 20.35
C ARG A 216 -21.00 41.48 21.30
N LEU A 217 -20.68 41.49 22.59
CA LEU A 217 -21.36 40.69 23.62
C LEU A 217 -22.83 41.11 23.81
N ASP A 218 -23.10 42.42 23.84
CA ASP A 218 -24.47 42.94 24.00
C ASP A 218 -25.36 42.64 22.78
N ASN A 219 -24.77 42.54 21.58
CA ASN A 219 -25.49 42.10 20.38
C ASN A 219 -25.80 40.59 20.40
N LEU A 220 -24.94 39.75 20.99
CA LEU A 220 -25.22 38.32 21.14
C LEU A 220 -26.29 38.04 22.21
N ARG A 221 -26.38 38.89 23.23
CA ARG A 221 -27.32 38.75 24.35
C ARG A 221 -28.75 39.21 24.02
N LYS A 222 -28.95 39.83 22.85
CA LYS A 222 -30.24 40.28 22.31
C LYS A 222 -30.85 39.36 21.25
N MET A 223 -30.15 38.30 20.85
CA MET A 223 -30.72 37.15 20.13
C MET A 223 -31.21 36.10 21.12
#